data_AF-A0A6B3LT79-F1
#
_entry.id   AF-A0A6B3LT79-F1
#
_cell.length_a   1.000
_cell.length_b   1.000
_cell.length_c   1.000
_cell.angle_alpha   90.00
_cell.angle_beta   90.00
_cell.angle_gamma   90.00
#
_symmetry.space_group_name_H-M   'P 1'
#
loop_
_entity.id
_entity.type
_entity.pdbx_description
1 polymer ?
#
loop_
_entity_poly.entity_id
_entity_poly.type
_entity_poly.pdbx_seq_one_letter_code
_entity_poly.pdbx_strand_id
1 'polypeptide(L)'
;MGINSGSNAERSYLAMEELKRLIDILENHNIAVGPNSELVSELTSLDVRLYQLAKDYNTELEEEVIKQLYGTNTKASAFRMLKSRLKRKLFNQVLFIDIQNLSVSPEFRKAELECQKDLYIINTLRAIGDEKLAQLNLQKVLTLAQDMQFTKVQIDIYETLRLLYAADGYSRRKFSECTDKLDELYNLRNIEEKADRIFYNIRFILKLGVEENKKYQIELLDAKEQLHALWQESGLNSIFRRYHRLTLFYLEGKGNAGELIDFLQYTFKLYEQGKIHKAYYSITFNKFMLVYAYLKNQDYTTGLAEAEKLAQVMETGSRNWFAHLENYFLLAVHDKDYKKAEALLLEVFENKYFQDNNLFSQERWSMYYQVYHFISGFTIPVKLIKKLQVVPQDKKGFNLWRLILDFMLALQDKDPEAIGRETERVKKFMAKYLVNKEDARSKYFLKLLLLAGREYDNAQTCRKKGTYLFEKLKEAPIPGYAYAETEIVPYEDLWEIILQKLDAVK
;
A
#
# COMPACT_ATOMS: atom_id res chain seq x y z
N MET A 1 -26.82 -10.58 -14.14
CA MET A 1 -27.41 -9.71 -15.18
C MET A 1 -28.19 -8.61 -14.48
N GLY A 2 -27.81 -7.36 -14.74
CA GLY A 2 -28.35 -6.17 -14.12
C GLY A 2 -27.53 -4.99 -14.62
N ILE A 3 -27.74 -4.62 -15.89
CA ILE A 3 -27.08 -3.47 -16.51
C ILE A 3 -27.75 -2.25 -15.90
N ASN A 4 -27.02 -1.59 -15.02
CA ASN A 4 -27.42 -0.33 -14.39
C ASN A 4 -27.47 0.74 -15.49
N SER A 5 -28.66 1.12 -15.91
CA SER A 5 -28.89 2.30 -16.76
C SER A 5 -28.72 3.54 -15.89
N GLY A 6 -27.47 3.90 -15.60
CA GLY A 6 -27.12 5.14 -14.92
C GLY A 6 -27.76 6.33 -15.63
N SER A 7 -28.33 7.24 -14.85
CA SER A 7 -29.03 8.42 -15.35
C SER A 7 -28.09 9.28 -16.22
N ASN A 8 -28.62 10.00 -17.21
CA ASN A 8 -27.81 10.91 -18.05
C ASN A 8 -27.04 11.96 -17.21
N ALA A 9 -27.50 12.27 -15.99
CA ALA A 9 -26.82 13.16 -15.05
C ALA A 9 -25.55 12.53 -14.43
N GLU A 10 -25.59 11.25 -14.05
CA GLU A 10 -24.41 10.53 -13.53
C GLU A 10 -23.32 10.40 -14.60
N ARG A 11 -23.68 10.09 -15.85
CA ARG A 11 -22.73 10.03 -16.97
C ARG A 11 -22.09 11.38 -17.29
N SER A 12 -22.82 12.47 -17.08
CA SER A 12 -22.35 13.85 -17.29
C SER A 12 -21.32 14.26 -16.24
N TYR A 13 -21.61 13.98 -14.96
CA TYR A 13 -20.70 14.19 -13.82
C TYR A 13 -19.37 13.43 -13.96
N LEU A 14 -19.45 12.13 -14.27
CA LEU A 14 -18.28 11.27 -14.47
C LEU A 14 -17.32 11.79 -15.56
N ALA A 15 -17.86 12.42 -16.61
CA ALA A 15 -17.08 12.80 -17.77
C ALA A 15 -16.31 14.13 -17.62
N MET A 16 -16.73 15.04 -16.72
CA MET A 16 -15.93 16.22 -16.35
C MET A 16 -14.83 15.86 -15.34
N GLU A 17 -15.14 14.94 -14.43
CA GLU A 17 -14.17 14.38 -13.50
C GLU A 17 -13.00 13.70 -14.23
N GLU A 18 -13.26 12.97 -15.32
CA GLU A 18 -12.21 12.41 -16.18
C GLU A 18 -11.26 13.48 -16.75
N LEU A 19 -11.80 14.62 -17.18
CA LEU A 19 -11.01 15.71 -17.74
C LEU A 19 -10.14 16.36 -16.66
N LYS A 20 -10.72 16.64 -15.49
CA LYS A 20 -9.99 17.14 -14.32
C LYS A 20 -8.86 16.20 -13.92
N ARG A 21 -9.15 14.89 -13.80
CA ARG A 21 -8.13 13.87 -13.48
C ARG A 21 -6.97 13.87 -14.48
N LEU A 22 -7.26 14.00 -15.78
CA LEU A 22 -6.21 14.03 -16.80
C LEU A 22 -5.36 15.30 -16.69
N ILE A 23 -5.98 16.45 -16.40
CA ILE A 23 -5.28 17.72 -16.15
C ILE A 23 -4.38 17.60 -14.92
N ASP A 24 -4.91 17.10 -13.81
CA ASP A 24 -4.16 16.89 -12.57
C ASP A 24 -2.95 15.97 -12.79
N ILE A 25 -3.11 14.90 -13.58
CA ILE A 25 -1.99 14.01 -13.93
C ILE A 25 -0.90 14.77 -14.69
N LEU A 26 -1.26 15.60 -15.67
CA LEU A 26 -0.25 16.31 -16.48
C LEU A 26 0.47 17.40 -15.68
N GLU A 27 -0.26 18.18 -14.88
CA GLU A 27 0.33 19.24 -14.05
C GLU A 27 1.24 18.68 -12.96
N ASN A 28 0.83 17.59 -12.29
CA ASN A 28 1.63 16.95 -11.24
C ASN A 28 2.96 16.35 -11.75
N HIS A 29 3.09 16.14 -13.06
CA HIS A 29 4.31 15.60 -13.67
C HIS A 29 5.08 16.66 -14.48
N ASN A 30 4.92 17.94 -14.12
CA ASN A 30 5.65 19.09 -14.68
C ASN A 30 5.58 19.21 -16.22
N ILE A 31 4.60 18.58 -16.86
CA ILE A 31 4.20 19.02 -18.19
C ILE A 31 3.43 20.30 -17.95
N ALA A 32 4.08 21.43 -18.16
CA ALA A 32 3.37 22.69 -18.21
C ALA A 32 2.28 22.57 -19.27
N VAL A 33 1.03 22.42 -18.86
CA VAL A 33 -0.14 22.76 -19.67
C VAL A 33 -0.57 24.17 -19.29
N GLY A 34 0.42 25.06 -19.11
CA GLY A 34 0.23 26.47 -18.81
C GLY A 34 0.48 27.32 -20.05
N PRO A 35 0.01 28.58 -20.08
CA PRO A 35 0.09 29.51 -21.22
C PRO A 35 1.47 29.69 -21.88
N ASN A 36 2.55 29.26 -21.23
CA ASN A 36 3.93 29.39 -21.70
C ASN A 36 4.59 28.08 -22.17
N SER A 37 3.86 26.97 -22.27
CA SER A 37 4.38 25.76 -22.92
C SER A 37 4.04 25.78 -24.41
N GLU A 38 4.89 25.16 -25.24
CA GLU A 38 4.71 25.06 -26.71
C GLU A 38 3.32 24.51 -27.11
N LEU A 39 2.59 23.89 -26.18
CA LEU A 39 1.24 23.35 -26.31
C LEU A 39 0.13 24.38 -26.47
N VAL A 40 0.31 25.60 -25.97
CA VAL A 40 -0.73 26.65 -26.05
C VAL A 40 -0.84 27.20 -27.46
N SER A 41 0.21 27.04 -28.29
CA SER A 41 0.19 27.46 -29.68
C SER A 41 -0.88 26.74 -30.52
N GLU A 42 -1.25 25.50 -30.16
CA GLU A 42 -2.28 24.71 -30.84
C GLU A 42 -3.68 24.76 -30.17
N LEU A 43 -3.79 25.34 -28.97
CA LEU A 43 -5.06 25.42 -28.24
C LEU A 43 -5.86 26.65 -28.71
N THR A 44 -7.11 26.43 -29.11
CA THR A 44 -8.02 27.54 -29.38
C THR A 44 -8.38 28.25 -28.07
N SER A 45 -8.82 29.50 -28.14
CA SER A 45 -9.27 30.26 -26.96
C SER A 45 -10.35 29.54 -26.14
N LEU A 46 -11.21 28.76 -26.79
CA LEU A 46 -12.21 27.91 -26.14
C LEU A 46 -11.61 26.67 -25.48
N ASP A 47 -10.56 26.07 -26.04
CA ASP A 47 -9.85 24.94 -25.42
C ASP A 47 -9.20 25.39 -24.09
N VAL A 48 -8.55 26.55 -24.08
CA VAL A 48 -7.91 27.13 -22.89
C VAL A 48 -8.95 27.44 -21.81
N ARG A 49 -10.09 28.03 -22.19
CA ARG A 49 -11.18 28.30 -21.23
C ARG A 49 -11.75 27.01 -20.64
N LEU A 50 -12.01 25.99 -21.46
CA LEU A 50 -12.51 24.71 -20.95
C LEU A 50 -11.49 24.03 -20.03
N TYR A 51 -10.19 24.13 -20.34
CA TYR A 51 -9.13 23.62 -19.49
C TYR A 51 -9.16 24.29 -18.10
N GLN A 52 -9.23 25.61 -18.04
CA GLN A 52 -9.31 26.36 -16.77
C GLN A 52 -10.57 25.98 -15.97
N LEU A 53 -11.73 25.93 -16.62
CA LEU A 53 -12.98 25.54 -15.98
C LEU A 53 -12.94 24.10 -15.46
N ALA A 54 -12.29 23.18 -16.16
CA ALA A 54 -12.14 21.80 -15.72
C ALA A 54 -11.17 21.65 -14.52
N LYS A 55 -10.15 22.51 -14.44
CA LYS A 55 -9.22 22.57 -13.31
C LYS A 55 -9.91 23.00 -12.02
N ASP A 56 -10.69 24.07 -12.09
CA ASP A 56 -11.40 24.65 -10.95
C ASP A 56 -12.72 23.93 -10.62
N TYR A 57 -13.03 22.85 -11.36
CA TYR A 57 -14.28 22.12 -11.24
C TYR A 57 -14.44 21.47 -9.86
N ASN A 58 -15.24 22.08 -8.99
CA ASN A 58 -15.46 21.59 -7.63
C ASN A 58 -16.83 20.97 -7.39
N THR A 59 -17.84 21.23 -8.23
CA THR A 59 -19.18 20.56 -8.24
C THR A 59 -20.16 21.13 -9.30
N GLU A 60 -19.69 21.91 -10.28
CA GLU A 60 -20.60 22.62 -11.20
C GLU A 60 -21.38 21.67 -12.12
N LEU A 61 -22.65 21.97 -12.43
CA LEU A 61 -23.40 21.16 -13.39
C LEU A 61 -22.84 21.40 -14.81
N GLU A 62 -22.81 20.38 -15.67
CA GLU A 62 -22.29 20.53 -17.06
C GLU A 62 -22.99 21.68 -17.82
N GLU A 63 -24.25 21.96 -17.50
CA GLU A 63 -25.01 23.09 -18.04
C GLU A 63 -24.43 24.47 -17.66
N GLU A 64 -23.86 24.60 -16.46
CA GLU A 64 -23.20 25.83 -16.01
C GLU A 64 -21.89 26.05 -16.76
N VAL A 65 -21.11 24.98 -16.96
CA VAL A 65 -19.88 25.02 -17.77
C VAL A 65 -20.21 25.41 -19.22
N ILE A 66 -21.28 24.85 -19.80
CA ILE A 66 -21.75 25.21 -21.16
C ILE A 66 -22.13 26.69 -21.22
N LYS A 67 -22.85 27.19 -20.21
CA LYS A 67 -23.25 28.60 -20.12
C LYS A 67 -22.02 29.52 -20.02
N GLN A 68 -21.04 29.17 -19.21
CA GLN A 68 -19.80 29.94 -19.05
C GLN A 68 -18.96 29.95 -20.33
N LEU A 69 -18.92 28.85 -21.08
CA LEU A 69 -18.14 28.75 -22.32
C LEU A 69 -18.78 29.45 -23.51
N TYR A 70 -20.11 29.36 -23.66
CA TYR A 70 -20.81 29.76 -24.88
C TYR A 70 -21.83 30.89 -24.69
N GLY A 71 -22.13 31.29 -23.46
CA GLY A 71 -23.18 32.25 -23.13
C GLY A 71 -24.60 31.70 -23.25
N THR A 72 -24.79 30.46 -23.70
CA THR A 72 -26.10 29.81 -23.87
C THR A 72 -26.06 28.33 -23.52
N ASN A 73 -27.16 27.80 -22.99
CA ASN A 73 -27.28 26.36 -22.64
C ASN A 73 -27.61 25.48 -23.86
N THR A 74 -27.89 26.09 -25.01
CA THR A 74 -28.31 25.38 -26.25
C THR A 74 -27.14 24.75 -27.02
N LYS A 75 -25.88 25.01 -26.63
CA LYS A 75 -24.68 24.53 -27.33
C LYS A 75 -24.09 23.22 -26.78
N ALA A 76 -24.93 22.34 -26.22
CA ALA A 76 -24.48 21.05 -25.67
C ALA A 76 -23.72 20.17 -26.69
N SER A 77 -24.12 20.16 -27.96
CA SER A 77 -23.41 19.40 -29.01
C SER A 77 -22.00 19.96 -29.28
N ALA A 78 -21.87 21.29 -29.37
CA ALA A 78 -20.58 21.96 -29.57
C ALA A 78 -19.64 21.74 -28.38
N PHE A 79 -20.19 21.78 -27.15
CA PHE A 79 -19.45 21.46 -25.93
C PHE A 79 -18.88 20.03 -25.94
N ARG A 80 -19.69 19.02 -26.32
CA ARG A 80 -19.20 17.62 -26.41
C ARG A 80 -18.05 17.47 -27.41
N MET A 81 -18.13 18.15 -28.55
CA MET A 81 -17.05 18.15 -29.54
C MET A 81 -15.78 18.83 -29.00
N LEU A 82 -15.93 20.00 -28.36
CA LEU A 82 -14.83 20.73 -27.74
C LEU A 82 -14.14 19.87 -26.67
N LYS A 83 -14.92 19.27 -25.78
CA LYS A 83 -14.45 18.35 -24.73
C LYS A 83 -13.73 17.14 -25.29
N SER A 84 -14.29 16.48 -26.30
CA SER A 84 -13.64 15.34 -26.98
C SER A 84 -12.30 15.75 -27.61
N ARG A 85 -12.28 16.90 -28.29
CA ARG A 85 -11.06 17.44 -28.90
C ARG A 85 -9.99 17.77 -27.86
N LEU A 86 -10.36 18.45 -26.77
CA LEU A 86 -9.45 18.77 -25.68
C LEU A 86 -8.92 17.49 -25.01
N LYS A 87 -9.78 16.53 -24.71
CA LYS A 87 -9.40 15.23 -24.16
C LYS A 87 -8.37 14.51 -25.05
N ARG A 88 -8.59 14.49 -26.37
CA ARG A 88 -7.62 13.93 -27.33
C ARG A 88 -6.28 14.67 -27.31
N LYS A 89 -6.29 16.00 -27.28
CA LYS A 89 -5.06 16.81 -27.18
C LYS A 89 -4.29 16.51 -25.89
N LEU A 90 -4.98 16.45 -24.75
CA LEU A 90 -4.37 16.12 -23.46
C LEU A 90 -3.84 14.68 -23.40
N PHE A 91 -4.51 13.70 -24.01
CA PHE A 91 -3.97 12.34 -24.10
C PHE A 91 -2.67 12.27 -24.91
N ASN A 92 -2.56 13.02 -26.00
CA ASN A 92 -1.31 13.11 -26.75
C ASN A 92 -0.17 13.65 -25.85
N GLN A 93 -0.50 14.49 -24.86
CA GLN A 93 0.50 15.03 -23.93
C GLN A 93 1.08 13.99 -22.98
N VAL A 94 0.35 12.90 -22.72
CA VAL A 94 0.85 11.80 -21.89
C VAL A 94 2.14 11.20 -22.45
N LEU A 95 2.35 11.24 -23.77
CA LEU A 95 3.59 10.75 -24.42
C LEU A 95 4.84 11.58 -24.06
N PHE A 96 4.64 12.83 -23.65
CA PHE A 96 5.71 13.76 -23.30
C PHE A 96 6.01 13.81 -21.80
N ILE A 97 5.37 12.95 -21.00
CA ILE A 97 5.69 12.84 -19.57
C ILE A 97 7.16 12.48 -19.42
N ASP A 98 7.83 13.21 -18.53
CA ASP A 98 9.19 12.89 -18.12
C ASP A 98 9.17 11.66 -17.21
N ILE A 99 9.53 10.51 -17.79
CA ILE A 99 9.53 9.21 -17.13
C ILE A 99 10.56 9.17 -15.98
N GLN A 100 11.66 9.94 -16.08
CA GLN A 100 12.70 9.97 -15.04
C GLN A 100 12.14 10.53 -13.73
N ASN A 101 11.36 11.60 -13.86
CA ASN A 101 10.75 12.32 -12.75
C ASN A 101 9.44 11.72 -12.24
N LEU A 102 8.96 10.63 -12.84
CA LEU A 102 7.78 9.93 -12.33
C LEU A 102 8.04 9.40 -10.92
N SER A 103 7.12 9.63 -9.98
CA SER A 103 7.15 8.98 -8.66
C SER A 103 6.60 7.54 -8.72
N VAL A 104 7.00 6.78 -9.74
CA VAL A 104 6.55 5.39 -9.94
C VAL A 104 7.54 4.44 -9.27
N SER A 105 7.09 3.78 -8.22
CA SER A 105 7.75 2.61 -7.62
C SER A 105 7.07 1.33 -8.14
N PRO A 106 7.81 0.28 -8.51
CA PRO A 106 9.27 0.10 -8.44
C PRO A 106 10.02 0.62 -9.68
N GLU A 107 11.34 0.76 -9.59
CA GLU A 107 12.23 1.32 -10.62
C GLU A 107 12.11 0.60 -11.97
N PHE A 108 11.92 -0.72 -11.97
CA PHE A 108 11.75 -1.48 -13.21
C PHE A 108 10.55 -0.99 -14.03
N ARG A 109 9.50 -0.42 -13.40
CA ARG A 109 8.35 0.12 -14.15
C ARG A 109 8.71 1.36 -14.94
N LYS A 110 9.62 2.18 -14.43
CA LYS A 110 10.13 3.34 -15.18
C LYS A 110 10.89 2.87 -16.41
N ALA A 111 11.81 1.92 -16.22
CA ALA A 111 12.55 1.32 -17.33
C ALA A 111 11.63 0.62 -18.35
N GLU A 112 10.55 -0.04 -17.89
CA GLU A 112 9.55 -0.63 -18.78
C GLU A 112 8.83 0.43 -19.64
N LEU A 113 8.45 1.57 -19.04
CA LEU A 113 7.83 2.69 -19.76
C LEU A 113 8.81 3.36 -20.73
N GLU A 114 10.08 3.50 -20.35
CA GLU A 114 11.15 4.01 -21.23
C GLU A 114 11.30 3.13 -22.47
N CYS A 115 11.45 1.81 -22.27
CA CYS A 115 11.51 0.85 -23.36
C CYS A 115 10.29 0.94 -24.30
N GLN A 116 9.08 1.08 -23.74
CA GLN A 116 7.86 1.21 -24.54
C GLN A 116 7.84 2.51 -25.37
N LYS A 117 8.26 3.63 -24.77
CA LYS A 117 8.36 4.92 -25.46
C LYS A 117 9.37 4.87 -26.60
N ASP A 118 10.54 4.30 -26.35
CA ASP A 118 11.58 4.17 -27.37
C ASP A 118 11.17 3.22 -28.50
N LEU A 119 10.51 2.09 -28.17
CA LEU A 119 9.96 1.18 -29.18
C LEU A 119 8.90 1.86 -30.05
N TYR A 120 8.06 2.73 -29.49
CA TYR A 120 7.13 3.54 -30.27
C TYR A 120 7.84 4.46 -31.26
N ILE A 121 8.91 5.14 -30.82
CA ILE A 121 9.73 6.00 -31.69
C ILE A 121 10.39 5.18 -32.79
N ILE A 122 10.99 4.04 -32.45
CA ILE A 122 11.63 3.11 -33.40
C ILE A 122 10.64 2.63 -34.46
N ASN A 123 9.46 2.17 -34.04
CA ASN A 123 8.43 1.73 -34.98
C ASN A 123 7.93 2.86 -35.88
N THR A 124 7.86 4.09 -35.36
CA THR A 124 7.54 5.29 -36.16
C THR A 124 8.62 5.56 -37.20
N LEU A 125 9.91 5.54 -36.82
CA LEU A 125 11.04 5.73 -37.74
C LEU A 125 11.06 4.69 -38.87
N ARG A 126 10.79 3.42 -38.53
CA ARG A 126 10.65 2.34 -39.52
C ARG A 126 9.49 2.59 -40.48
N ALA A 127 8.35 3.02 -39.96
CA ALA A 127 7.17 3.29 -40.79
C ALA A 127 7.40 4.43 -41.80
N ILE A 128 8.24 5.41 -41.47
CA ILE A 128 8.62 6.50 -42.39
C ILE A 128 9.85 6.17 -43.27
N GLY A 129 10.45 4.98 -43.10
CA GLY A 129 11.55 4.48 -43.93
C GLY A 129 12.98 4.74 -43.41
N ASP A 130 13.16 5.28 -42.20
CA ASP A 130 14.50 5.46 -41.61
C ASP A 130 14.93 4.24 -40.79
N GLU A 131 15.35 3.19 -41.49
CA GLU A 131 15.75 1.91 -40.89
C GLU A 131 17.09 1.99 -40.14
N LYS A 132 18.01 2.86 -40.57
CA LYS A 132 19.33 3.03 -39.93
C LYS A 132 19.21 3.66 -38.55
N LEU A 133 18.41 4.72 -38.42
CA LEU A 133 18.19 5.37 -37.14
C LEU A 133 17.38 4.46 -36.20
N ALA A 134 16.43 3.70 -36.74
CA ALA A 134 15.70 2.68 -35.99
C ALA A 134 16.65 1.61 -35.42
N GLN A 135 17.57 1.09 -36.24
CA GLN A 135 18.56 0.08 -35.81
C GLN A 135 19.48 0.58 -34.70
N LEU A 136 19.95 1.83 -34.79
CA LEU A 136 20.80 2.44 -33.76
C LEU A 136 20.08 2.54 -32.42
N ASN A 137 18.81 2.96 -32.42
CA ASN A 137 18.03 3.07 -31.20
C ASN A 137 17.62 1.71 -30.63
N LEU A 138 17.34 0.71 -31.47
CA LEU A 138 17.07 -0.66 -31.02
C LEU A 138 18.18 -1.24 -30.14
N GLN A 139 19.46 -1.00 -30.49
CA GLN A 139 20.58 -1.49 -29.69
C GLN A 139 20.63 -0.86 -28.29
N LYS A 140 20.30 0.43 -28.17
CA LYS A 140 20.24 1.12 -26.87
C LYS A 140 19.14 0.54 -25.98
N VAL A 141 17.94 0.35 -26.55
CA VAL A 141 16.81 -0.25 -25.82
C VAL A 141 17.12 -1.70 -25.44
N LEU A 142 17.83 -2.44 -26.29
CA LEU A 142 18.21 -3.83 -26.02
C LEU A 142 19.06 -3.95 -24.77
N THR A 143 20.05 -3.06 -24.58
CA THR A 143 20.90 -3.07 -23.38
C THR A 143 20.07 -2.90 -22.11
N LEU A 144 19.14 -1.94 -22.09
CA LEU A 144 18.25 -1.73 -20.95
C LEU A 144 17.30 -2.92 -20.73
N ALA A 145 16.74 -3.48 -21.81
CA ALA A 145 15.84 -4.62 -21.75
C ALA A 145 16.54 -5.91 -21.28
N GLN A 146 17.81 -6.08 -21.59
CA GLN A 146 18.65 -7.19 -21.12
C GLN A 146 18.99 -7.04 -19.63
N ASP A 147 19.46 -5.86 -19.21
CA ASP A 147 19.75 -5.55 -17.80
C ASP A 147 18.53 -5.77 -16.91
N MET A 148 17.37 -5.28 -17.34
CA MET A 148 16.11 -5.43 -16.61
C MET A 148 15.40 -6.78 -16.82
N GLN A 149 15.93 -7.66 -17.68
CA GLN A 149 15.33 -8.95 -18.04
C GLN A 149 13.88 -8.85 -18.59
N PHE A 150 13.59 -7.84 -19.41
CA PHE A 150 12.28 -7.69 -20.06
C PHE A 150 12.13 -8.61 -21.27
N THR A 151 11.77 -9.87 -21.03
CA THR A 151 11.63 -10.91 -22.06
C THR A 151 10.80 -10.45 -23.27
N LYS A 152 9.63 -9.84 -23.03
CA LYS A 152 8.74 -9.36 -24.11
C LYS A 152 9.39 -8.26 -24.96
N VAL A 153 10.02 -7.28 -24.32
CA VAL A 153 10.71 -6.18 -25.02
C VAL A 153 11.88 -6.72 -25.84
N GLN A 154 12.64 -7.69 -25.29
CA GLN A 154 13.72 -8.34 -26.02
C GLN A 154 13.20 -9.08 -27.26
N ILE A 155 12.07 -9.80 -27.17
CA ILE A 155 11.43 -10.45 -28.31
C ILE A 155 11.09 -9.41 -29.39
N ASP A 156 10.38 -8.32 -29.04
CA ASP A 156 10.00 -7.27 -29.99
C ASP A 156 11.23 -6.68 -30.71
N ILE A 157 12.34 -6.49 -29.99
CA ILE A 157 13.60 -5.99 -30.53
C ILE A 157 14.25 -7.00 -31.48
N TYR A 158 14.41 -8.26 -31.07
CA TYR A 158 15.07 -9.27 -31.89
C TYR A 158 14.24 -9.64 -33.12
N GLU A 159 12.90 -9.65 -33.04
CA GLU A 159 12.03 -9.78 -34.20
C GLU A 159 12.26 -8.64 -35.18
N THR A 160 12.33 -7.41 -34.68
CA THR A 160 12.59 -6.23 -35.51
C THR A 160 13.98 -6.26 -36.15
N LEU A 161 15.03 -6.59 -35.38
CA LEU A 161 16.38 -6.73 -35.90
C LEU A 161 16.48 -7.83 -36.96
N ARG A 162 15.81 -8.97 -36.73
CA ARG A 162 15.75 -10.07 -37.71
C ARG A 162 15.11 -9.63 -39.03
N LEU A 163 14.05 -8.84 -38.98
CA LEU A 163 13.42 -8.25 -40.17
C LEU A 163 14.38 -7.29 -40.91
N LEU A 164 15.05 -6.39 -40.18
CA LEU A 164 16.02 -5.46 -40.77
C LEU A 164 17.19 -6.19 -41.43
N TYR A 165 17.73 -7.23 -40.78
CA TYR A 165 18.82 -8.03 -41.36
C TYR A 165 18.40 -8.88 -42.56
N ALA A 166 17.11 -9.22 -42.67
CA ALA A 166 16.56 -9.87 -43.86
C ALA A 166 16.43 -8.89 -45.04
N ALA A 167 16.16 -7.61 -44.76
CA ALA A 167 15.94 -6.57 -45.77
C ALA A 167 17.25 -5.92 -46.28
N ASP A 168 18.17 -5.53 -45.39
CA ASP A 168 19.23 -4.54 -45.69
C ASP A 168 20.65 -5.13 -45.84
N GLY A 169 20.77 -6.44 -46.14
CA GLY A 169 22.03 -7.01 -46.65
C GLY A 169 22.58 -8.22 -45.92
N TYR A 170 22.10 -9.41 -46.30
CA TYR A 170 22.77 -10.73 -46.28
C TYR A 170 23.67 -11.13 -45.10
N SER A 171 23.56 -10.52 -43.92
CA SER A 171 24.31 -10.96 -42.73
C SER A 171 23.64 -12.20 -42.14
N ARG A 172 23.81 -13.35 -42.80
CA ARG A 172 23.27 -14.64 -42.39
C ARG A 172 23.63 -14.98 -40.94
N ARG A 173 24.81 -14.56 -40.51
CA ARG A 173 25.26 -14.70 -39.12
C ARG A 173 24.37 -13.93 -38.14
N LYS A 174 24.21 -12.61 -38.31
CA LYS A 174 23.37 -11.79 -37.42
C LYS A 174 21.90 -12.22 -37.43
N PHE A 175 21.40 -12.65 -38.60
CA PHE A 175 20.07 -13.23 -38.73
C PHE A 175 19.90 -14.52 -37.92
N SER A 176 20.88 -15.45 -38.02
CA SER A 176 20.90 -16.68 -37.24
C SER A 176 20.97 -16.38 -35.75
N GLU A 177 21.87 -15.49 -35.33
CA GLU A 177 22.02 -15.06 -33.93
C GLU A 177 20.70 -14.51 -33.35
N CYS A 178 19.94 -13.73 -34.13
CA CYS A 178 18.62 -13.27 -33.70
C CYS A 178 17.61 -14.41 -33.60
N THR A 179 17.66 -15.39 -34.50
CA THR A 179 16.73 -16.53 -34.53
C THR A 179 16.96 -17.44 -33.33
N ASP A 180 18.22 -17.81 -33.09
CA ASP A 180 18.61 -18.63 -31.93
C ASP A 180 18.21 -17.93 -30.62
N LYS A 181 18.40 -16.60 -30.56
CA LYS A 181 18.02 -15.83 -29.37
C LYS A 181 16.51 -15.74 -29.17
N LEU A 182 15.73 -15.64 -30.26
CA LEU A 182 14.27 -15.64 -30.19
C LEU A 182 13.75 -16.98 -29.66
N ASP A 183 14.32 -18.11 -30.09
CA ASP A 183 13.91 -19.43 -29.60
C ASP A 183 14.10 -19.57 -28.07
N GLU A 184 15.25 -19.10 -27.55
CA GLU A 184 15.48 -19.00 -26.10
C GLU A 184 14.44 -18.11 -25.41
N LEU A 185 14.18 -16.91 -25.96
CA LEU A 185 13.28 -15.94 -25.37
C LEU A 185 11.81 -16.38 -25.40
N TYR A 186 11.35 -17.07 -26.45
CA TYR A 186 10.01 -17.63 -26.49
C TYR A 186 9.80 -18.72 -25.43
N ASN A 187 10.83 -19.54 -25.18
CA ASN A 187 10.79 -20.51 -24.08
C ASN A 187 10.67 -19.82 -22.72
N LEU A 188 11.48 -18.79 -22.46
CA LEU A 188 11.39 -17.98 -21.24
C LEU A 188 10.01 -17.30 -21.13
N ARG A 189 9.48 -16.79 -22.24
CA ARG A 189 8.17 -16.14 -22.29
C ARG A 189 7.05 -17.11 -21.90
N ASN A 190 7.11 -18.35 -22.35
CA ASN A 190 6.15 -19.38 -21.96
C ASN A 190 6.19 -19.66 -20.45
N ILE A 191 7.39 -19.67 -19.84
CA ILE A 191 7.55 -19.82 -18.39
C ILE A 191 6.96 -18.61 -17.65
N GLU A 192 7.24 -17.38 -18.12
CA GLU A 192 6.64 -16.17 -17.53
C GLU A 192 5.10 -16.18 -17.60
N GLU A 193 4.51 -16.62 -18.72
CA GLU A 193 3.06 -16.67 -18.88
C GLU A 193 2.41 -17.71 -17.95
N LYS A 194 3.06 -18.85 -17.74
CA LYS A 194 2.62 -19.83 -16.71
C LYS A 194 2.63 -19.19 -15.32
N ALA A 195 3.72 -18.49 -14.97
CA ALA A 195 3.84 -17.81 -13.69
C ALA A 195 2.79 -16.69 -13.53
N ASP A 196 2.51 -15.93 -14.59
CA ASP A 196 1.48 -14.89 -14.60
C ASP A 196 0.09 -15.47 -14.33
N ARG A 197 -0.26 -16.56 -15.02
CA ARG A 197 -1.56 -17.22 -14.81
C ARG A 197 -1.74 -17.66 -13.36
N ILE A 198 -0.73 -18.31 -12.78
CA ILE A 198 -0.76 -18.75 -11.37
C ILE A 198 -0.96 -17.53 -10.46
N PHE A 199 -0.10 -16.53 -10.58
CA PHE A 199 -0.10 -15.37 -9.70
C PHE A 199 -1.39 -14.55 -9.80
N TYR A 200 -1.90 -14.28 -11.00
CA TYR A 200 -3.09 -13.46 -11.17
C TYR A 200 -4.39 -14.17 -10.80
N ASN A 201 -4.48 -15.49 -11.02
CA ASN A 201 -5.63 -16.28 -10.56
C ASN A 201 -5.75 -16.22 -9.03
N ILE A 202 -4.65 -16.46 -8.33
CA ILE A 202 -4.62 -16.36 -6.86
C ILE A 202 -4.89 -14.92 -6.42
N ARG A 203 -4.22 -13.93 -7.00
CA ARG A 203 -4.44 -12.53 -6.64
C ARG A 203 -5.89 -12.07 -6.83
N PHE A 204 -6.58 -12.59 -7.82
CA PHE A 204 -8.01 -12.33 -8.01
C PHE A 204 -8.83 -12.89 -6.85
N ILE A 205 -8.59 -14.15 -6.48
CA ILE A 205 -9.22 -14.80 -5.33
C ILE A 205 -8.96 -14.01 -4.04
N LEU A 206 -7.73 -13.56 -3.82
CA LEU A 206 -7.35 -12.83 -2.61
C LEU A 206 -8.09 -11.50 -2.43
N LYS A 207 -8.56 -10.89 -3.52
CA LYS A 207 -9.36 -9.67 -3.48
C LYS A 207 -10.81 -9.91 -3.05
N LEU A 208 -11.28 -11.16 -3.01
CA LEU A 208 -12.66 -11.50 -2.63
C LEU A 208 -12.90 -11.39 -1.12
N GLY A 209 -11.84 -11.41 -0.30
CA GLY A 209 -11.90 -11.10 1.14
C GLY A 209 -11.23 -12.12 2.04
N VAL A 210 -11.11 -11.79 3.33
CA VAL A 210 -10.35 -12.56 4.33
C VAL A 210 -10.91 -13.98 4.56
N GLU A 211 -12.23 -14.18 4.46
CA GLU A 211 -12.84 -15.50 4.66
C GLU A 211 -12.52 -16.45 3.51
N GLU A 212 -12.55 -15.98 2.27
CA GLU A 212 -12.10 -16.76 1.11
C GLU A 212 -10.60 -17.08 1.24
N ASN A 213 -9.77 -16.14 1.72
CA ASN A 213 -8.33 -16.37 1.89
C ASN A 213 -7.99 -17.54 2.82
N LYS A 214 -8.86 -17.86 3.80
CA LYS A 214 -8.69 -19.05 4.65
C LYS A 214 -9.02 -20.34 3.92
N LYS A 215 -10.02 -20.28 3.05
CA LYS A 215 -10.47 -21.42 2.25
C LYS A 215 -9.43 -21.82 1.21
N TYR A 216 -8.69 -20.84 0.67
CA TYR A 216 -7.69 -21.05 -0.38
C TYR A 216 -6.25 -21.22 0.12
N GLN A 217 -6.04 -21.59 1.39
CA GLN A 217 -4.70 -21.76 1.97
C GLN A 217 -3.88 -22.86 1.29
N ILE A 218 -4.54 -23.94 0.84
CA ILE A 218 -3.87 -25.05 0.15
C ILE A 218 -3.45 -24.60 -1.26
N GLU A 219 -4.34 -23.91 -1.98
CA GLU A 219 -4.06 -23.36 -3.30
C GLU A 219 -2.98 -22.29 -3.26
N LEU A 220 -2.93 -21.48 -2.19
CA LEU A 220 -1.86 -20.51 -1.96
C LEU A 220 -0.50 -21.20 -1.77
N LEU A 221 -0.46 -22.28 -1.00
CA LEU A 221 0.75 -23.07 -0.78
C LEU A 221 1.24 -23.70 -2.10
N ASP A 222 0.34 -24.35 -2.85
CA ASP A 222 0.67 -24.95 -4.15
C ASP A 222 1.17 -23.90 -5.15
N ALA A 223 0.47 -22.76 -5.24
CA ALA A 223 0.86 -21.67 -6.12
C ALA A 223 2.23 -21.08 -5.77
N LYS A 224 2.59 -20.93 -4.48
CA LYS A 224 3.93 -20.43 -4.12
C LYS A 224 5.03 -21.42 -4.47
N GLU A 225 4.80 -22.73 -4.29
CA GLU A 225 5.78 -23.76 -4.65
C GLU A 225 5.98 -23.84 -6.16
N GLN A 226 4.90 -23.78 -6.95
CA GLN A 226 4.99 -23.73 -8.41
C GLN A 226 5.76 -22.50 -8.90
N LEU A 227 5.49 -21.31 -8.33
CA LEU A 227 6.23 -20.09 -8.68
C LEU A 227 7.71 -20.18 -8.27
N HIS A 228 8.02 -20.82 -7.15
CA HIS A 228 9.40 -21.06 -6.72
C HIS A 228 10.13 -21.96 -7.73
N ALA A 229 9.51 -23.07 -8.14
CA ALA A 229 10.08 -23.98 -9.13
C ALA A 229 10.32 -23.30 -10.49
N LEU A 230 9.34 -22.52 -10.98
CA LEU A 230 9.49 -21.76 -12.23
C LEU A 230 10.60 -20.70 -12.15
N TRP A 231 10.79 -20.08 -10.99
CA TRP A 231 11.91 -19.17 -10.78
C TRP A 231 13.25 -19.91 -10.75
N GLN A 232 13.33 -21.06 -10.09
CA GLN A 232 14.56 -21.88 -10.08
C GLN A 232 14.94 -22.37 -11.47
N GLU A 233 13.95 -22.71 -12.31
CA GLU A 233 14.16 -23.12 -13.70
C GLU A 233 14.65 -21.96 -14.58
N SER A 234 14.04 -20.77 -14.44
CA SER A 234 14.23 -19.67 -15.39
C SER A 234 15.23 -18.60 -14.95
N GLY A 235 15.47 -18.44 -13.64
CA GLY A 235 16.27 -17.35 -13.06
C GLY A 235 15.66 -15.95 -13.24
N LEU A 236 14.41 -15.83 -13.68
CA LEU A 236 13.80 -14.53 -14.01
C LEU A 236 13.36 -13.75 -12.78
N ASN A 237 13.82 -12.51 -12.66
CA ASN A 237 13.46 -11.61 -11.56
C ASN A 237 11.97 -11.25 -11.52
N SER A 238 11.32 -11.25 -12.68
CA SER A 238 9.87 -11.04 -12.79
C SER A 238 9.11 -12.15 -12.04
N ILE A 239 9.54 -13.41 -12.17
CA ILE A 239 8.92 -14.57 -11.50
C ILE A 239 9.27 -14.58 -10.02
N PHE A 240 10.53 -14.30 -9.67
CA PHE A 240 10.94 -14.15 -8.26
C PHE A 240 10.04 -13.14 -7.53
N ARG A 241 9.77 -11.98 -8.12
CA ARG A 241 8.91 -10.96 -7.50
C ARG A 241 7.49 -11.46 -7.24
N ARG A 242 6.94 -12.32 -8.10
CA ARG A 242 5.62 -12.93 -7.92
C ARG A 242 5.65 -13.97 -6.81
N TYR A 243 6.64 -14.87 -6.83
CA TYR A 243 6.91 -15.84 -5.77
C TYR A 243 7.03 -15.13 -4.41
N HIS A 244 7.92 -14.14 -4.32
CA HIS A 244 8.19 -13.38 -3.11
C HIS A 244 6.92 -12.74 -2.52
N ARG A 245 6.15 -12.03 -3.36
CA ARG A 245 4.90 -11.40 -2.91
C ARG A 245 3.87 -12.40 -2.42
N LEU A 246 3.76 -13.55 -3.10
CA LEU A 246 2.80 -14.57 -2.73
C LEU A 246 3.22 -15.28 -1.43
N THR A 247 4.52 -15.52 -1.25
CA THR A 247 5.06 -16.11 -0.02
C THR A 247 4.86 -15.18 1.18
N LEU A 248 5.12 -13.88 1.04
CA LEU A 248 4.82 -12.90 2.10
C LEU A 248 3.34 -12.97 2.50
N PHE A 249 2.44 -12.90 1.51
CA PHE A 249 1.01 -12.96 1.76
C PHE A 249 0.58 -14.26 2.45
N TYR A 250 1.14 -15.40 2.02
CA TYR A 250 0.86 -16.71 2.61
C TYR A 250 1.31 -16.78 4.08
N LEU A 251 2.55 -16.36 4.37
CA LEU A 251 3.12 -16.40 5.72
C LEU A 251 2.40 -15.43 6.66
N GLU A 252 2.05 -14.25 6.17
CA GLU A 252 1.18 -13.31 6.89
C GLU A 252 -0.17 -13.95 7.21
N GLY A 253 -0.83 -14.54 6.21
CA GLY A 253 -2.11 -15.23 6.37
C GLY A 253 -2.08 -16.35 7.41
N LYS A 254 -0.99 -17.11 7.47
CA LYS A 254 -0.77 -18.21 8.42
C LYS A 254 -0.48 -17.70 9.85
N GLY A 255 0.00 -16.47 10.00
CA GLY A 255 0.39 -15.93 11.31
C GLY A 255 1.72 -16.47 11.85
N ASN A 256 2.54 -17.13 11.01
CA ASN A 256 3.82 -17.66 11.47
C ASN A 256 4.93 -16.61 11.30
N ALA A 257 5.22 -15.88 12.39
CA ALA A 257 6.24 -14.83 12.40
C ALA A 257 7.67 -15.37 12.22
N GLY A 258 7.99 -16.53 12.79
CA GLY A 258 9.30 -17.15 12.65
C GLY A 258 9.62 -17.52 11.20
N GLU A 259 8.70 -18.24 10.52
CA GLU A 259 8.87 -18.58 9.10
C GLU A 259 8.99 -17.32 8.20
N LEU A 260 8.31 -16.23 8.56
CA LEU A 260 8.42 -14.96 7.86
C LEU A 260 9.81 -14.32 8.02
N ILE A 261 10.35 -14.33 9.24
CA ILE A 261 11.71 -13.84 9.52
C ILE A 261 12.73 -14.65 8.70
N ASP A 262 12.65 -15.97 8.74
CA ASP A 262 13.55 -16.87 8.00
C ASP A 262 13.49 -16.62 6.50
N PHE A 263 12.29 -16.46 5.95
CA PHE A 263 12.08 -16.16 4.54
C PHE A 263 12.67 -14.80 4.15
N LEU A 264 12.43 -13.75 4.94
CA LEU A 264 12.99 -12.43 4.68
C LEU A 264 14.52 -12.46 4.72
N GLN A 265 15.12 -13.10 5.72
CA GLN A 265 16.57 -13.29 5.81
C GLN A 265 17.14 -14.07 4.62
N TYR A 266 16.45 -15.11 4.16
CA TYR A 266 16.82 -15.83 2.95
C TYR A 266 16.81 -14.92 1.71
N THR A 267 15.79 -14.08 1.54
CA THR A 267 15.70 -13.16 0.39
C THR A 267 16.76 -12.06 0.44
N PHE A 268 17.15 -11.58 1.63
CA PHE A 268 18.29 -10.67 1.77
C PHE A 268 19.59 -11.32 1.30
N LYS A 269 19.85 -12.58 1.66
CA LYS A 269 21.03 -13.31 1.19
C LYS A 269 21.04 -13.47 -0.33
N LEU A 270 19.90 -13.78 -0.94
CA LEU A 270 19.79 -13.86 -2.40
C LEU A 270 20.08 -12.51 -3.07
N TYR A 271 19.60 -11.42 -2.47
CA TYR A 271 19.86 -10.06 -2.94
C TYR A 271 21.35 -9.70 -2.84
N GLU A 272 21.99 -9.96 -1.68
CA GLU A 272 23.43 -9.73 -1.46
C GLU A 272 24.32 -10.55 -2.40
N GLN A 273 23.89 -11.77 -2.75
CA GLN A 273 24.57 -12.63 -3.73
C GLN A 273 24.37 -12.19 -5.19
N GLY A 274 23.59 -11.13 -5.45
CA GLY A 274 23.30 -10.67 -6.81
C GLY A 274 22.38 -11.61 -7.61
N LYS A 275 21.73 -12.59 -6.97
CA LYS A 275 20.75 -13.49 -7.63
C LYS A 275 19.43 -12.79 -7.93
N ILE A 276 19.15 -11.70 -7.23
CA ILE A 276 17.97 -10.87 -7.43
C ILE A 276 18.41 -9.47 -7.86
N HIS A 277 17.87 -9.00 -8.97
CA HIS A 277 18.16 -7.68 -9.49
C HIS A 277 17.51 -6.60 -8.61
N LYS A 278 18.27 -5.55 -8.29
CA LYS A 278 17.86 -4.46 -7.38
C LYS A 278 16.55 -3.77 -7.75
N ALA A 279 16.24 -3.65 -9.04
CA ALA A 279 15.00 -3.02 -9.48
C ALA A 279 13.74 -3.84 -9.09
N TYR A 280 13.88 -5.13 -8.76
CA TYR A 280 12.78 -6.02 -8.42
C TYR A 280 12.64 -6.27 -6.91
N TYR A 281 13.59 -5.82 -6.10
CA TYR A 281 13.64 -6.08 -4.66
C TYR A 281 13.86 -4.79 -3.87
N SER A 282 12.85 -4.38 -3.12
CA SER A 282 12.96 -3.22 -2.23
C SER A 282 13.50 -3.67 -0.87
N ILE A 283 14.75 -3.32 -0.57
CA ILE A 283 15.36 -3.59 0.74
C ILE A 283 14.55 -2.91 1.84
N THR A 284 14.17 -1.64 1.66
CA THR A 284 13.42 -0.85 2.64
C THR A 284 12.09 -1.50 2.99
N PHE A 285 11.33 -1.94 1.98
CA PHE A 285 10.07 -2.65 2.21
C PHE A 285 10.28 -3.97 2.97
N ASN A 286 11.28 -4.76 2.58
CA ASN A 286 11.54 -6.04 3.25
C ASN A 286 12.08 -5.87 4.66
N LYS A 287 12.86 -4.82 4.94
CA LYS A 287 13.29 -4.47 6.31
C LYS A 287 12.10 -4.00 7.15
N PHE A 288 11.19 -3.22 6.57
CA PHE A 288 9.94 -2.85 7.24
C PHE A 288 9.12 -4.10 7.61
N MET A 289 9.00 -5.06 6.69
CA MET A 289 8.35 -6.34 6.96
C MET A 289 9.08 -7.15 8.03
N LEU A 290 10.42 -7.10 8.07
CA LEU A 290 11.22 -7.79 9.07
C LEU A 290 11.02 -7.21 10.47
N VAL A 291 11.03 -5.89 10.61
CA VAL A 291 10.73 -5.18 11.86
C VAL A 291 9.34 -5.54 12.37
N TYR A 292 8.35 -5.53 11.47
CA TYR A 292 6.99 -5.96 11.79
C TYR A 292 6.93 -7.43 12.22
N ALA A 293 7.73 -8.30 11.60
CA ALA A 293 7.77 -9.71 11.95
C ALA A 293 8.38 -9.95 13.34
N TYR A 294 9.43 -9.21 13.71
CA TYR A 294 10.01 -9.25 15.06
C TYR A 294 9.01 -8.81 16.13
N LEU A 295 8.22 -7.75 15.87
CA LEU A 295 7.15 -7.31 16.77
C LEU A 295 6.15 -8.44 17.05
N LYS A 296 5.73 -9.18 16.01
CA LYS A 296 4.77 -10.28 16.16
C LYS A 296 5.40 -11.55 16.75
N ASN A 297 6.68 -11.78 16.52
CA ASN A 297 7.44 -12.88 17.13
C ASN A 297 7.84 -12.61 18.59
N GLN A 298 7.53 -11.43 19.12
CA GLN A 298 7.92 -10.97 20.46
C GLN A 298 9.44 -10.89 20.70
N ASP A 299 10.25 -10.86 19.63
CA ASP A 299 11.69 -10.62 19.72
C ASP A 299 11.95 -9.11 19.63
N TYR A 300 11.58 -8.42 20.70
CA TYR A 300 11.55 -6.97 20.74
C TYR A 300 12.95 -6.35 20.68
N THR A 301 13.93 -6.96 21.35
CA THR A 301 15.32 -6.48 21.35
C THR A 301 15.92 -6.47 19.94
N THR A 302 15.78 -7.56 19.18
CA THR A 302 16.26 -7.60 17.80
C THR A 302 15.45 -6.68 16.90
N GLY A 303 14.12 -6.65 17.08
CA GLY A 303 13.22 -5.74 16.37
C GLY A 303 13.59 -4.28 16.53
N LEU A 304 13.89 -3.82 17.75
CA LEU A 304 14.30 -2.45 18.06
C LEU A 304 15.60 -2.07 17.33
N ALA A 305 16.60 -2.97 17.35
CA ALA A 305 17.88 -2.73 16.68
C ALA A 305 17.70 -2.61 15.16
N GLU A 306 16.88 -3.47 14.54
CA GLU A 306 16.58 -3.38 13.10
C GLU A 306 15.72 -2.15 12.76
N ALA A 307 14.79 -1.78 13.64
CA ALA A 307 13.95 -0.60 13.45
C ALA A 307 14.77 0.70 13.49
N GLU A 308 15.76 0.79 14.38
CA GLU A 308 16.68 1.92 14.46
C GLU A 308 17.51 2.06 13.17
N LYS A 309 18.10 0.96 12.69
CA LYS A 309 18.86 0.94 11.44
C LYS A 309 18.01 1.38 10.24
N LEU A 310 16.75 0.93 10.20
CA LEU A 310 15.84 1.30 9.11
C LEU A 310 15.43 2.78 9.18
N ALA A 311 15.19 3.32 10.38
CA ALA A 311 14.84 4.72 10.56
C ALA A 311 15.92 5.68 10.03
N GLN A 312 17.20 5.31 10.15
CA GLN A 312 18.34 6.12 9.68
C GLN A 312 18.44 6.25 8.15
N VAL A 313 17.88 5.33 7.38
CA VAL A 313 17.98 5.31 5.91
C VAL A 313 16.70 5.75 5.20
N MET A 314 15.60 5.89 5.93
CA MET A 314 14.32 6.31 5.37
C MET A 314 14.24 7.83 5.24
N GLU A 315 13.55 8.30 4.22
CA GLU A 315 13.28 9.72 4.03
C GLU A 315 12.32 10.23 5.12
N THR A 316 12.85 11.07 6.02
CA THR A 316 12.11 11.67 7.13
C THR A 316 10.88 12.43 6.64
N GLY A 317 9.73 12.19 7.27
CA GLY A 317 8.45 12.82 6.89
C GLY A 317 7.74 12.15 5.71
N SER A 318 8.34 11.16 5.04
CA SER A 318 7.62 10.36 4.04
C SER A 318 6.53 9.50 4.71
N ARG A 319 5.49 9.14 3.94
CA ARG A 319 4.41 8.26 4.43
C ARG A 319 4.93 6.92 4.93
N ASN A 320 5.94 6.37 4.25
CA ASN A 320 6.56 5.10 4.64
C ASN A 320 7.33 5.26 5.95
N TRP A 321 8.00 6.40 6.17
CA TRP A 321 8.71 6.68 7.41
C TRP A 321 7.75 6.75 8.59
N PHE A 322 6.62 7.46 8.46
CA PHE A 322 5.59 7.45 9.50
C PHE A 322 5.07 6.03 9.78
N ALA A 323 4.80 5.22 8.74
CA ALA A 323 4.36 3.84 8.91
C ALA A 323 5.41 2.96 9.62
N HIS A 324 6.70 3.16 9.31
CA HIS A 324 7.81 2.47 9.98
C HIS A 324 7.89 2.82 11.47
N LEU A 325 7.78 4.12 11.79
CA LEU A 325 7.82 4.58 13.17
C LEU A 325 6.67 4.02 14.02
N GLU A 326 5.53 3.66 13.42
CA GLU A 326 4.45 2.97 14.13
C GLU A 326 4.93 1.63 14.69
N ASN A 327 5.55 0.78 13.86
CA ASN A 327 6.11 -0.49 14.31
C ASN A 327 7.25 -0.28 15.31
N TYR A 328 8.07 0.75 15.11
CA TYR A 328 9.17 1.06 16.01
C TYR A 328 8.66 1.49 17.41
N PHE A 329 7.64 2.34 17.44
CA PHE A 329 6.97 2.75 18.68
C PHE A 329 6.37 1.56 19.40
N LEU A 330 5.66 0.68 18.68
CA LEU A 330 5.06 -0.52 19.27
C LEU A 330 6.12 -1.47 19.84
N LEU A 331 7.23 -1.67 19.14
CA LEU A 331 8.37 -2.42 19.67
C LEU A 331 8.89 -1.83 20.98
N ALA A 332 9.05 -0.51 21.06
CA ALA A 332 9.54 0.16 22.27
C ALA A 332 8.56 0.02 23.44
N VAL A 333 7.25 0.16 23.19
CA VAL A 333 6.22 -0.02 24.21
C VAL A 333 6.18 -1.46 24.71
N HIS A 334 6.27 -2.43 23.79
CA HIS A 334 6.27 -3.86 24.13
C HIS A 334 7.54 -4.30 24.88
N ASP A 335 8.70 -3.72 24.56
CA ASP A 335 9.97 -3.94 25.28
C ASP A 335 10.03 -3.17 26.62
N LYS A 336 9.05 -2.30 26.89
CA LYS A 336 9.02 -1.36 28.03
C LYS A 336 10.15 -0.33 28.02
N ASP A 337 10.75 -0.06 26.85
CA ASP A 337 11.63 1.09 26.63
C ASP A 337 10.81 2.37 26.44
N TYR A 338 10.25 2.84 27.55
CA TYR A 338 9.39 4.03 27.60
C TYR A 338 10.12 5.31 27.19
N LYS A 339 11.44 5.39 27.41
CA LYS A 339 12.23 6.54 26.97
C LYS A 339 12.29 6.60 25.45
N LYS A 340 12.53 5.47 24.77
CA LYS A 340 12.48 5.41 23.31
C LYS A 340 11.07 5.68 22.78
N ALA A 341 10.03 5.13 23.41
CA ALA A 341 8.64 5.37 23.03
C ALA A 341 8.27 6.87 23.07
N GLU A 342 8.66 7.59 24.13
CA GLU A 342 8.47 9.03 24.27
C GLU A 342 9.21 9.83 23.20
N ALA A 343 10.48 9.49 22.96
CA ALA A 343 11.28 10.14 21.92
C ALA A 343 10.64 9.99 20.53
N LEU A 344 10.12 8.80 20.21
CA LEU A 344 9.44 8.52 18.95
C LEU A 344 8.13 9.29 18.80
N LEU A 345 7.35 9.42 19.89
CA LEU A 345 6.13 10.24 19.86
C LEU A 345 6.46 11.70 19.58
N LEU A 346 7.46 12.27 20.27
CA LEU A 346 7.91 13.64 20.02
C LEU A 346 8.36 13.81 18.57
N GLU A 347 9.21 12.90 18.07
CA GLU A 347 9.72 12.94 16.70
C GLU A 347 8.59 12.94 15.65
N VAL A 348 7.53 12.17 15.86
CA VAL A 348 6.37 12.12 14.96
C VAL A 348 5.55 13.40 15.03
N PHE A 349 5.16 13.84 16.23
CA PHE A 349 4.23 14.95 16.39
C PHE A 349 4.87 16.32 16.13
N GLU A 350 6.18 16.46 16.28
CA GLU A 350 6.94 17.67 15.93
C GLU A 350 7.31 17.73 14.45
N ASN A 351 7.15 16.62 13.70
CA ASN A 351 7.48 16.61 12.28
C ASN A 351 6.52 17.51 11.48
N LYS A 352 7.09 18.44 10.71
CA LYS A 352 6.32 19.40 9.89
C LYS A 352 5.35 18.75 8.88
N TYR A 353 5.63 17.53 8.44
CA TYR A 353 4.80 16.79 7.47
C TYR A 353 3.71 15.94 8.12
N PHE A 354 3.60 15.92 9.45
CA PHE A 354 2.57 15.12 10.14
C PHE A 354 1.15 15.53 9.71
N GLN A 355 0.91 16.83 9.55
CA GLN A 355 -0.39 17.37 9.13
C GLN A 355 -0.71 17.08 7.66
N ASP A 356 0.31 16.86 6.82
CA ASP A 356 0.16 16.49 5.40
C ASP A 356 -0.11 14.99 5.21
N ASN A 357 0.05 14.20 6.28
CA ASN A 357 -0.25 12.78 6.25
C ASN A 357 -1.76 12.56 6.17
N ASN A 358 -2.19 11.39 5.71
CA ASN A 358 -3.61 11.08 5.61
C ASN A 358 -4.28 11.07 7.00
N LEU A 359 -5.56 11.46 7.05
CA LEU A 359 -6.33 11.58 8.29
C LEU A 359 -6.29 10.29 9.14
N PHE A 360 -6.38 9.13 8.48
CA PHE A 360 -6.36 7.85 9.19
C PHE A 360 -5.03 7.59 9.92
N SER A 361 -3.89 7.95 9.32
CA SER A 361 -2.59 7.86 9.99
C SER A 361 -2.47 8.85 11.15
N GLN A 362 -2.98 10.07 11.00
CA GLN A 362 -3.02 11.05 12.10
C GLN A 362 -3.88 10.56 13.28
N GLU A 363 -5.03 9.95 12.99
CA GLU A 363 -5.89 9.33 14.01
C GLU A 363 -5.21 8.13 14.70
N ARG A 364 -4.47 7.31 13.96
CA ARG A 364 -3.67 6.21 14.52
C ARG A 364 -2.62 6.69 15.49
N TRP A 365 -1.82 7.68 15.11
CA TRP A 365 -0.84 8.28 16.02
C TRP A 365 -1.51 8.95 17.23
N SER A 366 -2.64 9.61 17.03
CA SER A 366 -3.41 10.19 18.14
C SER A 366 -3.92 9.12 19.11
N MET A 367 -4.29 7.92 18.64
CA MET A 367 -4.65 6.78 19.49
C MET A 367 -3.44 6.25 20.26
N TYR A 368 -2.32 6.03 19.58
CA TYR A 368 -1.07 5.56 20.20
C TYR A 368 -0.65 6.50 21.33
N TYR A 369 -0.67 7.81 21.08
CA TYR A 369 -0.41 8.80 22.11
C TYR A 369 -1.42 8.74 23.25
N GLN A 370 -2.73 8.68 23.00
CA GLN A 370 -3.73 8.69 24.08
C GLN A 370 -3.63 7.46 24.99
N VAL A 371 -3.41 6.28 24.40
CA VAL A 371 -3.16 5.06 25.17
C VAL A 371 -1.84 5.19 25.94
N TYR A 372 -0.79 5.70 25.31
CA TYR A 372 0.51 5.91 25.96
C TYR A 372 0.44 6.92 27.12
N HIS A 373 -0.25 8.02 26.93
CA HIS A 373 -0.52 9.04 27.94
C HIS A 373 -1.27 8.44 29.12
N PHE A 374 -2.29 7.61 28.85
CA PHE A 374 -3.02 6.92 29.90
C PHE A 374 -2.07 6.07 30.76
N ILE A 375 -1.20 5.25 30.15
CA ILE A 375 -0.31 4.36 30.90
C ILE A 375 0.82 5.08 31.64
N SER A 376 1.43 6.11 31.06
CA SER A 376 2.67 6.72 31.55
C SER A 376 2.48 8.09 32.21
N GLY A 377 1.38 8.78 31.91
CA GLY A 377 1.20 10.19 32.24
C GLY A 377 2.00 11.16 31.35
N PHE A 378 2.76 10.67 30.37
CA PHE A 378 3.55 11.51 29.46
C PHE A 378 2.68 12.46 28.65
N THR A 379 3.09 13.72 28.54
CA THR A 379 2.34 14.77 27.82
C THR A 379 3.17 15.41 26.73
N ILE A 380 2.58 15.61 25.54
CA ILE A 380 3.18 16.42 24.47
C ILE A 380 2.45 17.75 24.29
N PRO A 381 3.15 18.85 23.97
CA PRO A 381 2.55 20.17 23.77
C PRO A 381 1.95 20.32 22.35
N VAL A 382 1.19 19.32 21.87
CA VAL A 382 0.65 19.30 20.50
C VAL A 382 -0.87 19.17 20.51
N LYS A 383 -1.54 19.85 19.57
CA LYS A 383 -3.00 19.80 19.41
C LYS A 383 -3.41 18.47 18.78
N LEU A 384 -4.04 17.62 19.57
CA LEU A 384 -4.44 16.27 19.16
C LEU A 384 -5.84 16.20 18.57
N ILE A 385 -6.08 15.16 17.77
CA ILE A 385 -7.43 14.78 17.34
C ILE A 385 -8.15 14.16 18.54
N LYS A 386 -8.99 14.96 19.20
CA LYS A 386 -9.73 14.55 20.41
C LYS A 386 -10.82 13.51 20.14
N LYS A 387 -11.39 13.47 18.93
CA LYS A 387 -12.50 12.58 18.58
C LYS A 387 -12.10 11.69 17.41
N LEU A 388 -11.72 10.46 17.73
CA LEU A 388 -11.31 9.45 16.76
C LEU A 388 -12.53 8.86 16.04
N GLN A 389 -12.51 8.88 14.70
CA GLN A 389 -13.61 8.37 13.89
C GLN A 389 -13.71 6.84 13.94
N VAL A 390 -14.93 6.32 13.79
CA VAL A 390 -15.16 4.89 13.62
C VAL A 390 -14.81 4.53 12.19
N VAL A 391 -13.96 3.53 12.01
CA VAL A 391 -13.60 3.02 10.68
C VAL A 391 -14.50 1.83 10.35
N PRO A 392 -15.49 1.92 9.44
CA PRO A 392 -16.48 0.87 9.27
C PRO A 392 -15.90 -0.50 8.84
N GLN A 393 -14.78 -0.46 8.12
CA GLN A 393 -14.10 -1.65 7.60
C GLN A 393 -13.20 -2.32 8.63
N ASP A 394 -12.71 -1.58 9.63
CA ASP A 394 -11.85 -2.11 10.68
C ASP A 394 -12.68 -2.59 11.86
N LYS A 395 -12.85 -3.91 11.98
CA LYS A 395 -13.70 -4.49 13.04
C LYS A 395 -12.91 -4.90 14.28
N LYS A 396 -11.57 -4.98 14.22
CA LYS A 396 -10.76 -5.67 15.24
C LYS A 396 -9.43 -5.00 15.57
N GLY A 397 -9.02 -3.97 14.85
CA GLY A 397 -7.82 -3.18 15.14
C GLY A 397 -8.15 -1.89 15.88
N PHE A 398 -8.15 -0.78 15.16
CA PHE A 398 -8.33 0.58 15.66
C PHE A 398 -9.65 0.78 16.42
N ASN A 399 -10.76 0.25 15.90
CA ASN A 399 -12.06 0.36 16.58
C ASN A 399 -12.11 -0.38 17.92
N LEU A 400 -11.38 -1.49 18.05
CA LEU A 400 -11.26 -2.21 19.31
C LEU A 400 -10.44 -1.39 20.32
N TRP A 401 -9.31 -0.83 19.90
CA TRP A 401 -8.50 0.04 20.76
C TRP A 401 -9.23 1.30 21.20
N ARG A 402 -10.09 1.86 20.35
CA ARG A 402 -10.96 2.98 20.73
C ARG A 402 -11.91 2.60 21.85
N LEU A 403 -12.53 1.42 21.74
CA LEU A 403 -13.43 0.90 22.76
C LEU A 403 -12.70 0.65 24.09
N ILE A 404 -11.48 0.12 24.02
CA ILE A 404 -10.61 -0.09 25.19
C ILE A 404 -10.27 1.26 25.85
N LEU A 405 -9.82 2.25 25.07
CA LEU A 405 -9.47 3.59 25.56
C LEU A 405 -10.68 4.29 26.22
N ASP A 406 -11.83 4.32 25.56
CA ASP A 406 -13.06 4.93 26.12
C ASP A 406 -13.40 4.33 27.49
N PHE A 407 -13.28 2.99 27.63
CA PHE A 407 -13.57 2.31 28.88
C PHE A 407 -12.49 2.61 29.94
N MET A 408 -11.21 2.60 29.57
CA MET A 408 -10.13 2.95 30.49
C MET A 408 -10.29 4.36 31.07
N LEU A 409 -10.70 5.33 30.25
CA LEU A 409 -10.99 6.69 30.72
C LEU A 409 -12.19 6.73 31.68
N ALA A 410 -13.28 6.02 31.36
CA ALA A 410 -14.43 5.91 32.25
C ALA A 410 -14.08 5.27 33.61
N LEU A 411 -13.20 4.27 33.62
CA LEU A 411 -12.69 3.63 34.84
C LEU A 411 -11.83 4.59 35.67
N GLN A 412 -10.99 5.40 35.01
CA GLN A 412 -10.13 6.38 35.67
C GLN A 412 -10.96 7.44 36.40
N ASP A 413 -12.04 7.92 35.78
CA ASP A 413 -12.94 8.92 36.37
C ASP A 413 -13.89 8.32 37.43
N LYS A 414 -13.95 6.98 37.54
CA LYS A 414 -14.88 6.23 38.39
C LYS A 414 -16.35 6.65 38.22
N ASP A 415 -16.73 7.12 37.02
CA ASP A 415 -18.09 7.55 36.70
C ASP A 415 -18.99 6.33 36.43
N PRO A 416 -19.96 6.01 37.31
CA PRO A 416 -20.80 4.83 37.14
C PRO A 416 -21.67 4.87 35.88
N GLU A 417 -22.10 6.06 35.43
CA GLU A 417 -22.91 6.20 34.22
C GLU A 417 -22.07 5.94 32.97
N ALA A 418 -20.86 6.53 32.90
CA ALA A 418 -19.91 6.26 31.82
C ALA A 418 -19.50 4.79 31.79
N ILE A 419 -19.15 4.19 32.94
CA ILE A 419 -18.79 2.77 33.05
C ILE A 419 -19.95 1.88 32.58
N GLY A 420 -21.19 2.19 32.98
CA GLY A 420 -22.39 1.46 32.54
C GLY A 420 -22.60 1.52 31.02
N ARG A 421 -22.42 2.72 30.43
CA ARG A 421 -22.49 2.90 28.97
C ARG A 421 -21.41 2.10 28.23
N GLU A 422 -20.17 2.17 28.68
CA GLU A 422 -19.05 1.46 28.04
C GLU A 422 -19.17 -0.05 28.19
N THR A 423 -19.66 -0.53 29.34
CA THR A 423 -20.00 -1.94 29.58
C THR A 423 -20.95 -2.48 28.50
N GLU A 424 -22.04 -1.77 28.20
CA GLU A 424 -22.99 -2.18 27.16
C GLU A 424 -22.41 -2.10 25.75
N ARG A 425 -21.58 -1.08 25.46
CA ARG A 425 -20.86 -0.98 24.19
C ARG A 425 -19.93 -2.17 23.97
N VAL A 426 -19.15 -2.55 24.98
CA VAL A 426 -18.23 -3.71 24.92
C VAL A 426 -18.98 -5.01 24.69
N LYS A 427 -20.06 -5.27 25.44
CA LYS A 427 -20.88 -6.48 25.25
C LYS A 427 -21.42 -6.59 23.83
N LYS A 428 -21.99 -5.49 23.29
CA LYS A 428 -22.50 -5.44 21.90
C LYS A 428 -21.39 -5.67 20.88
N PHE A 429 -20.22 -5.08 21.10
CA PHE A 429 -19.07 -5.26 20.22
C PHE A 429 -18.58 -6.71 20.21
N MET A 430 -18.38 -7.30 21.39
CA MET A 430 -17.97 -8.70 21.53
C MET A 430 -18.92 -9.65 20.80
N ALA A 431 -20.24 -9.50 21.02
CA ALA A 431 -21.24 -10.35 20.40
C ALA A 431 -21.28 -10.23 18.86
N LYS A 432 -21.01 -9.02 18.32
CA LYS A 432 -21.08 -8.75 16.89
C LYS A 432 -19.81 -9.10 16.13
N TYR A 433 -18.64 -8.88 16.72
CA TYR A 433 -17.36 -8.90 16.00
C TYR A 433 -16.40 -9.97 16.48
N LEU A 434 -16.46 -10.37 17.75
CA LEU A 434 -15.57 -11.37 18.31
C LEU A 434 -16.33 -12.70 18.41
N VAL A 435 -16.44 -13.43 17.31
CA VAL A 435 -17.20 -14.69 17.25
C VAL A 435 -16.28 -15.90 17.07
N ASN A 436 -15.12 -15.71 16.44
CA ASN A 436 -14.25 -16.80 16.03
C ASN A 436 -13.34 -17.26 17.18
N LYS A 437 -12.71 -18.45 17.00
CA LYS A 437 -11.63 -18.93 17.87
C LYS A 437 -10.41 -18.01 17.82
N GLU A 438 -10.18 -17.42 16.65
CA GLU A 438 -9.26 -16.31 16.33
C GLU A 438 -9.20 -15.22 17.42
N ASP A 439 -10.38 -14.93 17.98
CA ASP A 439 -10.65 -13.74 18.81
C ASP A 439 -10.48 -14.00 20.31
N ALA A 440 -9.98 -15.19 20.69
CA ALA A 440 -9.93 -15.60 22.09
C ALA A 440 -9.17 -14.60 22.98
N ARG A 441 -8.04 -14.09 22.49
CA ARG A 441 -7.17 -13.17 23.23
C ARG A 441 -7.87 -11.85 23.58
N SER A 442 -8.38 -11.13 22.58
CA SER A 442 -9.14 -9.89 22.80
C SER A 442 -10.45 -10.12 23.54
N LYS A 443 -11.11 -11.29 23.38
CA LYS A 443 -12.27 -11.66 24.21
C LYS A 443 -11.92 -11.77 25.69
N TYR A 444 -10.81 -12.41 26.05
CA TYR A 444 -10.40 -12.54 27.45
C TYR A 444 -10.06 -11.17 28.04
N PHE A 445 -9.34 -10.32 27.30
CA PHE A 445 -9.04 -8.97 27.75
C PHE A 445 -10.31 -8.10 27.94
N LEU A 446 -11.26 -8.12 26.99
CA LEU A 446 -12.51 -7.38 27.15
C LEU A 446 -13.37 -7.91 28.31
N LYS A 447 -13.31 -9.21 28.63
CA LYS A 447 -13.96 -9.76 29.83
C LYS A 447 -13.31 -9.26 31.12
N LEU A 448 -11.99 -9.11 31.14
CA LEU A 448 -11.26 -8.50 32.25
C LEU A 448 -11.67 -7.02 32.42
N LEU A 449 -11.79 -6.26 31.33
CA LEU A 449 -12.32 -4.89 31.37
C LEU A 449 -13.75 -4.81 31.91
N LEU A 450 -14.64 -5.71 31.49
CA LEU A 450 -16.01 -5.78 32.03
C LEU A 450 -16.02 -6.11 33.53
N LEU A 451 -15.06 -6.92 34.00
CA LEU A 451 -14.88 -7.19 35.42
C LEU A 451 -14.36 -5.95 36.16
N ALA A 452 -13.40 -5.21 35.59
CA ALA A 452 -12.94 -3.94 36.14
C ALA A 452 -14.08 -2.92 36.24
N GLY A 453 -14.97 -2.85 35.25
CA GLY A 453 -16.16 -2.00 35.33
C GLY A 453 -17.14 -2.40 36.44
N ARG A 454 -17.22 -3.69 36.80
CA ARG A 454 -18.06 -4.14 37.91
C ARG A 454 -17.46 -3.86 39.28
N GLU A 455 -16.13 -3.99 39.38
CA GLU A 455 -15.38 -3.90 40.63
C GLU A 455 -14.48 -2.65 40.64
N TYR A 456 -14.92 -1.56 40.02
CA TYR A 456 -14.13 -0.34 39.78
C TYR A 456 -13.72 0.39 41.08
N ASP A 457 -14.35 0.03 42.20
CA ASP A 457 -14.07 0.54 43.55
C ASP A 457 -13.15 -0.36 44.37
N ASN A 458 -12.86 -1.60 43.90
CA ASN A 458 -12.11 -2.59 44.65
C ASN A 458 -11.16 -3.41 43.76
N ALA A 459 -9.96 -2.88 43.52
CA ALA A 459 -8.97 -3.54 42.67
C ALA A 459 -8.53 -4.91 43.21
N GLN A 460 -8.48 -5.11 44.53
CA GLN A 460 -8.10 -6.39 45.13
C GLN A 460 -9.13 -7.50 44.83
N THR A 461 -10.42 -7.20 44.97
CA THR A 461 -11.49 -8.11 44.57
C THR A 461 -11.48 -8.34 43.06
N CYS A 462 -11.25 -7.28 42.27
CA CYS A 462 -11.13 -7.34 40.83
C CYS A 462 -10.02 -8.31 40.39
N ARG A 463 -8.81 -8.15 40.96
CA ARG A 463 -7.65 -9.02 40.72
C ARG A 463 -7.96 -10.48 41.03
N LYS A 464 -8.54 -10.75 42.21
CA LYS A 464 -8.89 -12.11 42.64
C LYS A 464 -9.92 -12.77 41.72
N LYS A 465 -10.96 -12.04 41.31
CA LYS A 465 -12.00 -12.55 40.39
C LYS A 465 -11.45 -12.70 38.96
N GLY A 466 -10.46 -11.90 38.58
CA GLY A 466 -9.87 -11.86 37.24
C GLY A 466 -8.82 -12.95 36.97
N THR A 467 -8.26 -13.59 38.01
CA THR A 467 -7.14 -14.54 37.88
C THR A 467 -7.34 -15.59 36.79
N TYR A 468 -8.51 -16.24 36.75
CA TYR A 468 -8.79 -17.26 35.73
C TYR A 468 -8.77 -16.70 34.30
N LEU A 469 -9.35 -15.51 34.09
CA LEU A 469 -9.39 -14.86 32.78
C LEU A 469 -7.99 -14.38 32.36
N PHE A 470 -7.19 -13.93 33.31
CA PHE A 470 -5.81 -13.49 33.07
C PHE A 470 -4.89 -14.64 32.66
N GLU A 471 -4.99 -15.80 33.32
CA GLU A 471 -4.23 -16.98 32.89
C GLU A 471 -4.67 -17.45 31.49
N LYS A 472 -5.98 -17.40 31.19
CA LYS A 472 -6.49 -17.69 29.83
C LYS A 472 -6.03 -16.68 28.78
N LEU A 473 -5.82 -15.41 29.16
CA LEU A 473 -5.26 -14.40 28.28
C LEU A 473 -3.81 -14.74 27.90
N LYS A 474 -2.97 -15.09 28.89
CA LYS A 474 -1.57 -15.48 28.68
C LYS A 474 -1.43 -16.70 27.78
N GLU A 475 -2.31 -17.68 27.93
CA GLU A 475 -2.33 -18.89 27.11
C GLU A 475 -2.86 -18.65 25.68
N ALA A 476 -3.61 -17.55 25.46
CA ALA A 476 -4.23 -17.30 24.17
C ALA A 476 -3.16 -16.84 23.15
N PRO A 477 -3.12 -17.46 21.95
CA PRO A 477 -2.16 -17.08 20.93
C PRO A 477 -2.40 -15.64 20.47
N ILE A 478 -1.32 -14.95 20.10
CA ILE A 478 -1.43 -13.68 19.38
C ILE A 478 -2.10 -13.96 18.03
N PRO A 479 -3.15 -13.21 17.65
CA PRO A 479 -3.78 -13.36 16.34
C PRO A 479 -2.75 -13.23 15.21
N GLY A 480 -2.85 -14.08 14.18
CA GLY A 480 -1.97 -14.02 13.00
C GLY A 480 -2.07 -12.71 12.21
N TYR A 481 -1.15 -12.45 11.28
CA TYR A 481 -1.05 -11.16 10.58
C TYR A 481 -2.27 -10.77 9.73
N ALA A 482 -3.10 -11.74 9.31
CA ALA A 482 -4.37 -11.46 8.63
C ALA A 482 -5.40 -10.74 9.52
N TYR A 483 -5.15 -10.66 10.83
CA TYR A 483 -5.96 -9.92 11.78
C TYR A 483 -5.36 -8.53 11.99
N ALA A 484 -6.15 -7.51 11.71
CA ALA A 484 -5.78 -6.10 11.90
C ALA A 484 -5.49 -5.71 13.36
N GLU A 485 -5.51 -6.66 14.30
CA GLU A 485 -5.24 -6.41 15.70
C GLU A 485 -3.73 -6.45 15.96
N THR A 486 -3.16 -5.27 16.15
CA THR A 486 -1.87 -5.14 16.83
C THR A 486 -2.15 -4.50 18.18
N GLU A 487 -1.71 -5.17 19.24
CA GLU A 487 -1.80 -4.61 20.58
C GLU A 487 -0.92 -3.35 20.64
N ILE A 488 -1.46 -2.23 21.14
CA ILE A 488 -0.68 -1.00 21.38
C ILE A 488 0.22 -1.21 22.59
N VAL A 489 -0.35 -1.85 23.62
CA VAL A 489 0.31 -2.30 24.83
C VAL A 489 -0.09 -3.77 25.00
N PRO A 490 0.83 -4.68 25.36
CA PRO A 490 0.47 -6.05 25.71
C PRO A 490 -0.70 -6.08 26.68
N TYR A 491 -1.74 -6.87 26.38
CA TYR A 491 -2.94 -6.90 27.22
C TYR A 491 -2.66 -7.33 28.67
N GLU A 492 -1.63 -8.15 28.89
CA GLU A 492 -1.19 -8.54 30.22
C GLU A 492 -0.68 -7.33 31.01
N ASP A 493 0.18 -6.52 30.40
CA ASP A 493 0.73 -5.33 31.03
C ASP A 493 -0.36 -4.27 31.23
N LEU A 494 -1.24 -4.10 30.24
CA LEU A 494 -2.34 -3.16 30.32
C LEU A 494 -3.32 -3.50 31.45
N TRP A 495 -3.61 -4.79 31.64
CA TRP A 495 -4.44 -5.25 32.76
C TRP A 495 -3.85 -4.87 34.12
N GLU A 496 -2.54 -5.08 34.30
CA GLU A 496 -1.85 -4.72 35.54
C GLU A 496 -1.86 -3.20 35.77
N ILE A 497 -1.66 -2.40 34.72
CA ILE A 497 -1.74 -0.93 34.79
C ILE A 497 -3.15 -0.46 35.18
N ILE A 498 -4.20 -1.08 34.61
CA ILE A 498 -5.59 -0.78 34.98
C ILE A 498 -5.82 -1.03 36.47
N LEU A 499 -5.41 -2.20 36.99
CA LEU A 499 -5.55 -2.53 38.40
C LEU A 499 -4.80 -1.53 39.30
N GLN A 500 -3.57 -1.15 38.94
CA GLN A 500 -2.78 -0.15 39.67
C GLN A 500 -3.50 1.21 39.72
N LYS A 501 -4.11 1.66 38.62
CA LYS A 501 -4.86 2.92 38.61
C LYS A 501 -6.14 2.86 39.44
N LEU A 502 -6.83 1.72 39.46
CA LEU A 502 -8.00 1.55 40.34
C LEU A 502 -7.62 1.67 41.82
N ASP A 503 -6.44 1.20 42.20
CA ASP A 503 -5.87 1.32 43.55
C ASP A 503 -5.37 2.74 43.89
N ALA A 504 -4.79 3.46 42.92
CA ALA A 504 -4.16 4.76 43.12
C ALA A 504 -5.15 5.92 43.35
N VAL A 505 -6.40 5.78 42.91
CA VAL A 505 -7.47 6.78 43.09
C VAL A 505 -8.22 6.50 44.41
N LYS A 506 -7.53 6.67 45.54
CA LYS A 506 -8.11 6.65 46.89
C LYS A 506 -8.23 8.04 47.49
#